data_AF-A0A9D5S0I5-F1
#
_entry.id   AF-A0A9D5S0I5-F1
#
_cell.length_a   1.000
_cell.length_b   1.000
_cell.length_c   1.000
_cell.angle_alpha   90.00
_cell.angle_beta   90.00
_cell.angle_gamma   90.00
#
_symmetry.space_group_name_H-M   'P 1'
#
loop_
_entity.id
_entity.type
_entity.pdbx_description
1 polymer ?
#
loop_
_entity_poly.entity_id
_entity_poly.type
_entity_poly.pdbx_seq_one_letter_code
_entity_poly.pdbx_strand_id
1 'polypeptide(L)'
;MRKSLCIFMAILGLAFSTDLSAKKTKELINTPASDSRIEYTGRTLVNGDEVTYDWSGVYFRVKFNGPYLAIKCSDTRNCWFNLWVDKEMSPEADKVFMVGAQDTLVVLAEGLGKGEHEVILQKRTEGEQGRFTIHNFVTEGEVLQAQGRKERHIEFIGDSYTCGYGTESGDKNDPFLAETENC
;
A
#
# COMPACT_ATOMS: atom_id res chain seq x y z
N MET A 1 77.90 -20.41 -29.43
CA MET A 1 78.36 -19.00 -29.33
C MET A 1 77.36 -18.11 -30.03
N ARG A 2 77.03 -16.95 -29.40
CA ARG A 2 75.91 -16.02 -29.67
C ARG A 2 74.58 -16.44 -29.02
N LYS A 3 73.82 -15.58 -28.35
CA LYS A 3 74.01 -14.44 -27.44
C LYS A 3 72.57 -13.97 -27.16
N SER A 4 72.19 -13.86 -25.88
CA SER A 4 71.17 -12.96 -25.30
C SER A 4 69.76 -12.89 -25.93
N LEU A 5 68.73 -13.05 -25.10
CA LEU A 5 67.95 -11.89 -24.64
C LEU A 5 67.13 -12.23 -23.38
N CYS A 6 67.49 -11.60 -22.27
CA CYS A 6 66.70 -11.54 -21.05
C CYS A 6 65.52 -10.58 -21.25
N ILE A 7 64.31 -10.99 -20.87
CA ILE A 7 63.22 -10.04 -20.58
C ILE A 7 62.64 -10.41 -19.22
N PHE A 8 63.11 -9.71 -18.20
CA PHE A 8 62.44 -9.57 -16.92
C PHE A 8 61.33 -8.53 -17.13
N MET A 9 60.06 -8.92 -16.97
CA MET A 9 58.97 -7.95 -16.87
C MET A 9 58.31 -8.14 -15.51
N ALA A 10 58.84 -7.42 -14.52
CA ALA A 10 58.18 -7.21 -13.25
C ALA A 10 57.12 -6.13 -13.47
N ILE A 11 55.83 -6.49 -13.41
CA ILE A 11 54.74 -5.51 -13.29
C ILE A 11 54.30 -5.51 -11.84
N LEU A 12 54.65 -4.41 -11.19
CA LEU A 12 54.37 -4.03 -9.83
C LEU A 12 52.86 -3.91 -9.63
N GLY A 13 52.34 -4.56 -8.59
CA GLY A 13 50.95 -4.45 -8.19
C GLY A 13 50.60 -3.05 -7.67
N LEU A 14 49.42 -2.58 -8.07
CA LEU A 14 48.61 -1.63 -7.33
C LEU A 14 47.18 -2.16 -7.34
N ALA A 15 46.91 -3.06 -6.40
CA ALA A 15 45.54 -3.39 -6.04
C ALA A 15 44.98 -2.22 -5.24
N PHE A 16 44.32 -1.28 -5.92
CA PHE A 16 43.38 -0.38 -5.27
C PHE A 16 42.15 -1.21 -4.89
N SER A 17 42.16 -1.81 -3.71
CA SER A 17 40.94 -2.29 -3.07
C SER A 17 40.16 -1.07 -2.61
N THR A 18 39.27 -0.56 -3.47
CA THR A 18 38.21 0.32 -3.01
C THR A 18 37.28 -0.54 -2.15
N ASP A 19 37.23 -0.26 -0.85
CA ASP A 19 36.15 -0.75 0.01
C ASP A 19 34.84 -0.14 -0.49
N LEU A 20 34.21 -0.79 -1.46
CA LEU A 20 32.79 -0.61 -1.72
C LEU A 20 32.08 -1.22 -0.51
N SER A 21 31.80 -0.39 0.49
CA SER A 21 30.75 -0.70 1.46
C SER A 21 29.45 -0.85 0.64
N ALA A 22 29.08 -2.09 0.36
CA ALA A 22 27.79 -2.39 -0.25
C ALA A 22 26.72 -1.83 0.67
N LYS A 23 26.01 -0.78 0.22
CA LYS A 23 24.79 -0.33 0.90
C LYS A 23 23.90 -1.56 1.05
N LYS A 24 23.64 -1.98 2.29
CA LYS A 24 22.76 -3.10 2.59
C LYS A 24 21.46 -2.88 1.82
N THR A 25 21.14 -3.76 0.88
CA THR A 25 19.89 -3.70 0.12
C THR A 25 18.75 -3.72 1.12
N LYS A 26 17.83 -2.75 1.02
CA LYS A 26 16.60 -2.72 1.82
C LYS A 26 15.85 -4.03 1.54
N GLU A 27 15.67 -4.85 2.57
CA GLU A 27 14.96 -6.12 2.47
C GLU A 27 13.46 -5.83 2.52
N LEU A 28 12.77 -6.15 1.42
CA LEU A 28 11.32 -6.02 1.33
C LEU A 28 10.68 -7.34 1.75
N ILE A 29 9.80 -7.26 2.74
CA ILE A 29 9.00 -8.39 3.22
C ILE A 29 7.65 -8.34 2.51
N ASN A 30 7.24 -9.48 1.95
CA ASN A 30 5.91 -9.64 1.37
C ASN A 30 5.05 -10.40 2.38
N THR A 31 3.92 -9.82 2.75
CA THR A 31 2.95 -10.43 3.67
C THR A 31 1.64 -10.68 2.91
N PRO A 32 1.05 -11.88 2.96
CA PRO A 32 -0.26 -12.15 2.39
C PRO A 32 -1.29 -11.13 2.84
N ALA A 33 -2.22 -10.74 1.97
CA ALA A 33 -3.31 -9.86 2.36
C ALA A 33 -4.23 -10.51 3.40
N SER A 34 -4.31 -11.84 3.40
CA SER A 34 -5.08 -12.63 4.37
C SER A 34 -4.39 -12.86 5.72
N ASP A 35 -3.21 -12.27 5.97
CA ASP A 35 -2.49 -12.40 7.24
C ASP A 35 -3.35 -11.86 8.40
N SER A 36 -3.46 -12.65 9.48
CA SER A 36 -4.36 -12.37 10.60
C SER A 36 -4.00 -11.11 11.40
N ARG A 37 -2.81 -10.55 11.19
CA ARG A 37 -2.38 -9.28 11.78
C ARG A 37 -3.01 -8.07 11.10
N ILE A 38 -3.53 -8.24 9.88
CA ILE A 38 -4.21 -7.20 9.11
C ILE A 38 -5.70 -7.25 9.44
N GLU A 39 -6.27 -6.10 9.80
CA GLU A 39 -7.66 -6.04 10.21
C GLU A 39 -8.53 -5.35 9.18
N TYR A 40 -9.44 -6.12 8.59
CA TYR A 40 -10.46 -5.62 7.67
C TYR A 40 -11.78 -5.35 8.40
N THR A 41 -12.42 -4.22 8.06
CA THR A 41 -13.78 -3.87 8.46
C THR A 41 -14.64 -3.67 7.22
N GLY A 42 -15.80 -4.33 7.20
CA GLY A 42 -16.69 -4.41 6.04
C GLY A 42 -16.75 -5.81 5.46
N ARG A 43 -17.48 -5.98 4.36
CA ARG A 43 -17.66 -7.28 3.70
C ARG A 43 -16.49 -7.54 2.76
N THR A 44 -15.68 -8.54 3.07
CA THR A 44 -14.50 -8.95 2.29
C THR A 44 -14.57 -10.43 1.93
N LEU A 45 -14.01 -10.79 0.78
CA LEU A 45 -13.77 -12.17 0.37
C LEU A 45 -12.28 -12.49 0.50
N VAL A 46 -11.94 -13.53 1.26
CA VAL A 46 -10.58 -14.08 1.31
C VAL A 46 -10.47 -15.22 0.30
N ASN A 47 -9.44 -15.19 -0.55
CA ASN A 47 -9.15 -16.24 -1.53
C ASN A 47 -7.65 -16.58 -1.50
N GLY A 48 -7.28 -17.57 -0.68
CA GLY A 48 -5.88 -17.89 -0.43
C GLY A 48 -5.16 -16.74 0.27
N ASP A 49 -4.15 -16.18 -0.40
CA ASP A 49 -3.34 -15.06 0.11
C ASP A 49 -3.99 -13.70 -0.14
N GLU A 50 -5.04 -13.64 -0.96
CA GLU A 50 -5.65 -12.39 -1.43
C GLU A 50 -6.91 -12.02 -0.64
N VAL A 51 -7.20 -10.70 -0.59
CA VAL A 51 -8.43 -10.17 -0.04
C VAL A 51 -9.08 -9.23 -1.04
N THR A 52 -10.36 -9.47 -1.34
CA THR A 52 -11.14 -8.73 -2.34
C THR A 52 -12.39 -8.11 -1.72
N TYR A 53 -12.75 -6.90 -2.13
CA TYR A 53 -13.96 -6.20 -1.70
C TYR A 53 -14.42 -5.13 -2.70
N ASP A 54 -15.68 -4.74 -2.60
CA ASP A 54 -16.34 -3.79 -3.52
C ASP A 54 -17.24 -2.76 -2.83
N TRP A 55 -17.77 -3.04 -1.63
CA TRP A 55 -18.63 -2.10 -0.90
C TRP A 55 -17.92 -0.80 -0.49
N SER A 56 -18.65 0.32 -0.53
CA SER A 56 -18.19 1.61 0.01
C SER A 56 -17.84 1.46 1.49
N GLY A 57 -16.81 2.18 1.93
CA GLY A 57 -16.45 2.28 3.33
C GLY A 57 -15.73 1.05 3.89
N VAL A 58 -15.51 0.01 3.07
CA VAL A 58 -14.60 -1.08 3.46
C VAL A 58 -13.21 -0.48 3.68
N TYR A 59 -12.62 -0.79 4.83
CA TYR A 59 -11.26 -0.36 5.14
C TYR A 59 -10.46 -1.47 5.78
N PHE A 60 -9.14 -1.34 5.71
CA PHE A 60 -8.23 -2.14 6.52
C PHE A 60 -7.35 -1.28 7.41
N ARG A 61 -6.85 -1.89 8.48
CA ARG A 61 -5.75 -1.38 9.31
C ARG A 61 -4.57 -2.33 9.21
N VAL A 62 -3.39 -1.76 8.97
CA VAL A 62 -2.13 -2.50 9.00
C VAL A 62 -1.13 -1.74 9.83
N LYS A 63 -0.57 -2.43 10.82
CA LYS A 63 0.53 -1.93 11.64
C LYS A 63 1.83 -2.56 11.16
N PHE A 64 2.92 -1.81 11.13
CA PHE A 64 4.21 -2.31 10.68
C PHE A 64 5.36 -1.58 11.39
N ASN A 65 6.53 -2.19 11.43
CA ASN A 65 7.75 -1.56 11.94
C ASN A 65 8.68 -1.24 10.77
N GLY A 66 8.93 0.04 10.52
CA GLY A 66 9.88 0.52 9.51
C GLY A 66 9.33 1.64 8.63
N PRO A 67 10.13 2.11 7.66
CA PRO A 67 9.88 3.40 7.02
C PRO A 67 8.97 3.33 5.78
N TYR A 68 8.50 2.15 5.39
CA TYR A 68 7.87 1.91 4.10
C TYR A 68 6.77 0.83 4.15
N LEU A 69 5.64 1.15 3.54
CA LEU A 69 4.49 0.27 3.30
C LEU A 69 3.91 0.52 1.91
N ALA A 70 3.74 -0.55 1.14
CA ALA A 70 3.00 -0.57 -0.10
C ALA A 70 2.08 -1.78 -0.17
N ILE A 71 1.16 -1.77 -1.13
CA ILE A 71 0.32 -2.92 -1.48
C ILE A 71 0.53 -3.26 -2.95
N LYS A 72 0.60 -4.56 -3.27
CA LYS A 72 0.31 -5.04 -4.62
C LYS A 72 -1.17 -5.28 -4.71
N CYS A 73 -1.83 -4.65 -5.66
CA CYS A 73 -3.28 -4.70 -5.80
C CYS A 73 -3.71 -4.59 -7.26
N SER A 74 -4.97 -4.92 -7.50
CA SER A 74 -5.65 -4.72 -8.77
C SER A 74 -7.04 -4.16 -8.54
N ASP A 75 -7.53 -3.43 -9.53
CA ASP A 75 -8.89 -2.97 -9.59
C ASP A 75 -9.53 -3.43 -10.91
N THR A 76 -10.84 -3.62 -10.91
CA THR A 76 -11.60 -3.91 -12.13
C THR A 76 -11.99 -2.64 -12.90
N ARG A 77 -11.93 -1.49 -12.25
CA ARG A 77 -12.32 -0.16 -12.73
C ARG A 77 -11.41 0.88 -12.04
N ASN A 78 -11.95 1.90 -11.38
CA ASN A 78 -11.19 3.05 -10.90
C ASN A 78 -11.64 3.45 -9.49
N CYS A 79 -11.35 2.63 -8.49
CA CYS A 79 -11.76 2.95 -7.12
C CYS A 79 -10.91 4.06 -6.51
N TRP A 80 -11.57 4.92 -5.73
CA TRP A 80 -10.92 5.98 -4.96
C TRP A 80 -10.79 5.59 -3.49
N PHE A 81 -9.74 6.10 -2.84
CA PHE A 81 -9.39 5.73 -1.48
C PHE A 81 -9.01 6.95 -0.64
N ASN A 82 -9.38 6.90 0.64
CA ASN A 82 -8.81 7.74 1.68
C ASN A 82 -7.70 6.98 2.40
N LEU A 83 -6.62 7.68 2.75
CA LEU A 83 -5.50 7.14 3.52
C LEU A 83 -5.23 8.01 4.75
N TRP A 84 -5.00 7.35 5.89
CA TRP A 84 -4.48 7.96 7.11
C TRP A 84 -3.24 7.20 7.58
N VAL A 85 -2.22 7.96 8.00
CA VAL A 85 -0.97 7.42 8.55
C VAL A 85 -0.79 7.91 9.98
N ASP A 86 -0.58 6.99 10.92
CA ASP A 86 -0.36 7.24 12.35
C ASP A 86 -1.46 8.07 13.04
N LYS A 87 -2.67 8.05 12.49
CA LYS A 87 -3.87 8.66 13.09
C LYS A 87 -5.13 7.83 12.83
N GLU A 88 -6.15 8.10 13.63
CA GLU A 88 -7.49 7.58 13.41
C GLU A 88 -8.16 8.22 12.18
N MET A 89 -9.16 7.53 11.63
CA MET A 89 -10.00 8.07 10.56
C MET A 89 -10.66 9.38 11.01
N SER A 90 -10.61 10.38 10.14
CA SER A 90 -11.16 11.73 10.31
C SER A 90 -11.66 12.23 8.96
N PRO A 91 -12.49 13.29 8.91
CA PRO A 91 -12.95 13.85 7.64
C PRO A 91 -11.80 14.23 6.69
N GLU A 92 -10.65 14.62 7.23
CA GLU A 92 -9.46 14.97 6.44
C GLU A 92 -8.46 13.79 6.34
N ALA A 93 -8.46 13.11 5.19
CA ALA A 93 -7.45 12.12 4.81
C ALA A 93 -6.08 12.78 4.59
N ASP A 94 -4.98 12.04 4.86
CA ASP A 94 -3.63 12.50 4.51
C ASP A 94 -3.38 12.44 3.00
N LYS A 95 -4.03 11.47 2.34
CA LYS A 95 -3.97 11.30 0.90
C LYS A 95 -5.30 10.78 0.39
N VAL A 96 -5.73 11.33 -0.74
CA VAL A 96 -6.82 10.82 -1.56
C VAL A 96 -6.22 10.41 -2.90
N PHE A 97 -6.51 9.20 -3.35
CA PHE A 97 -5.97 8.70 -4.61
C PHE A 97 -6.86 7.63 -5.25
N MET A 98 -6.71 7.46 -6.56
CA MET A 98 -7.36 6.44 -7.36
C MET A 98 -6.41 5.27 -7.62
N VAL A 99 -6.92 4.04 -7.60
CA VAL A 99 -6.27 2.89 -8.19
C VAL A 99 -7.00 2.51 -9.47
N GLY A 100 -6.28 2.49 -10.59
CA GLY A 100 -6.85 2.17 -11.90
C GLY A 100 -6.96 0.66 -12.17
N ALA A 101 -7.62 0.32 -13.28
CA ALA A 101 -8.01 -1.05 -13.65
C ALA A 101 -6.84 -1.94 -14.11
N GLN A 102 -5.81 -2.09 -13.28
CA GLN A 102 -4.60 -2.85 -13.60
C GLN A 102 -3.89 -3.30 -12.33
N ASP A 103 -3.12 -4.38 -12.45
CA ASP A 103 -2.20 -4.81 -11.42
C ASP A 103 -1.13 -3.73 -11.21
N THR A 104 -0.98 -3.27 -9.98
CA THR A 104 -0.05 -2.19 -9.66
C THR A 104 0.49 -2.31 -8.24
N LEU A 105 1.63 -1.65 -8.00
CA LEU A 105 2.18 -1.43 -6.67
C LEU A 105 1.81 -0.02 -6.22
N VAL A 106 1.03 0.10 -5.15
CA VAL A 106 0.64 1.39 -4.58
C VAL A 106 1.42 1.62 -3.28
N VAL A 107 2.24 2.67 -3.27
CA VAL A 107 2.92 3.14 -2.06
C VAL A 107 1.90 3.85 -1.17
N LEU A 108 1.68 3.30 0.02
CA LEU A 108 0.79 3.86 1.02
C LEU A 108 1.57 4.79 1.95
N ALA A 109 2.75 4.40 2.39
CA ALA A 109 3.62 5.26 3.19
C ALA A 109 5.09 5.01 2.85
N GLU A 110 5.88 6.08 2.81
CA GLU A 110 7.33 6.01 2.60
C GLU A 110 8.03 7.17 3.32
N GLY A 111 9.32 7.00 3.59
CA GLY A 111 10.11 8.04 4.25
C GLY A 111 9.71 8.28 5.72
N LEU A 112 9.00 7.33 6.33
CA LEU A 112 8.66 7.40 7.75
C LEU A 112 9.92 7.24 8.62
N GLY A 113 9.81 7.63 9.88
CA GLY A 113 10.85 7.41 10.87
C GLY A 113 11.12 5.92 11.11
N LYS A 114 12.12 5.61 11.95
CA LYS A 114 12.24 4.26 12.50
C LYS A 114 11.19 4.08 13.58
N GLY A 115 10.48 2.96 13.55
CA GLY A 115 9.53 2.60 14.60
C GLY A 115 8.26 1.98 14.04
N GLU A 116 7.28 1.84 14.92
CA GLU A 116 5.96 1.34 14.59
C GLU A 116 5.11 2.44 13.95
N HIS A 117 4.42 2.07 12.88
CA HIS A 117 3.49 2.92 12.17
C HIS A 117 2.18 2.15 11.92
N GLU A 118 1.06 2.86 11.83
CA GLU A 118 -0.23 2.29 11.45
C GLU A 118 -0.80 3.04 10.24
N VAL A 119 -1.33 2.28 9.28
CA VAL A 119 -2.00 2.82 8.10
C VAL A 119 -3.43 2.31 8.04
N ILE A 120 -4.34 3.24 7.76
CA ILE A 120 -5.74 2.96 7.46
C ILE A 120 -5.99 3.34 6.01
N LEU A 121 -6.49 2.39 5.21
CA LEU A 121 -6.95 2.66 3.85
C LEU A 121 -8.43 2.33 3.74
N GLN A 122 -9.25 3.30 3.35
CA GLN A 122 -10.69 3.14 3.16
C GLN A 122 -11.04 3.32 1.70
N LYS A 123 -11.84 2.41 1.14
CA LYS A 123 -12.47 2.58 -0.17
C LYS A 123 -13.59 3.61 -0.08
N ARG A 124 -13.50 4.67 -0.88
CA ARG A 124 -14.50 5.72 -0.97
C ARG A 124 -15.66 5.32 -1.86
N THR A 125 -15.33 4.78 -3.02
CA THR A 125 -16.32 4.59 -4.08
C THR A 125 -17.19 3.36 -3.88
N GLU A 126 -18.37 3.32 -4.48
CA GLU A 126 -19.28 2.19 -4.42
C GLU A 126 -18.89 1.01 -5.33
N GLY A 127 -19.62 -0.11 -5.21
CA GLY A 127 -19.35 -1.35 -5.93
C GLY A 127 -19.46 -1.20 -7.45
N GLU A 128 -20.30 -0.28 -7.94
CA GLU A 128 -20.37 0.04 -9.38
C GLU A 128 -19.04 0.60 -9.93
N GLN A 129 -18.25 1.26 -9.07
CA GLN A 129 -16.98 1.88 -9.46
C GLN A 129 -15.79 0.91 -9.44
N GLY A 130 -16.01 -0.34 -9.01
CA GLY A 130 -15.02 -1.40 -9.11
C GLY A 130 -14.96 -2.30 -7.88
N ARG A 131 -14.44 -3.50 -8.13
CA ARG A 131 -13.96 -4.44 -7.13
C ARG A 131 -12.44 -4.34 -7.02
N PHE A 132 -11.96 -4.18 -5.80
CA PHE A 132 -10.57 -4.02 -5.47
C PHE A 132 -10.02 -5.30 -4.81
N THR A 133 -8.84 -5.74 -5.24
CA THR A 133 -8.15 -6.91 -4.69
C THR A 133 -6.77 -6.53 -4.21
N ILE A 134 -6.44 -6.88 -2.97
CA ILE A 134 -5.09 -6.80 -2.43
C ILE A 134 -4.46 -8.18 -2.58
N HIS A 135 -3.33 -8.24 -3.28
CA HIS A 135 -2.56 -9.47 -3.49
C HIS A 135 -1.57 -9.70 -2.35
N ASN A 136 -0.88 -8.65 -1.90
CA ASN A 136 0.02 -8.69 -0.74
C ASN A 136 0.40 -7.29 -0.28
N PHE A 137 0.85 -7.21 0.97
CA PHE A 137 1.54 -6.06 1.54
C PHE A 137 3.04 -6.20 1.33
N VAL A 138 3.69 -5.07 1.07
CA VAL A 138 5.15 -4.97 0.88
C VAL A 138 5.69 -3.95 1.87
N THR A 139 6.53 -4.39 2.80
CA THR A 139 7.07 -3.55 3.88
C THR A 139 8.60 -3.59 3.91
N GLU A 140 9.21 -2.50 4.37
CA GLU A 140 10.56 -2.56 4.94
C GLU A 140 10.42 -2.83 6.43
N GLY A 141 10.69 -4.07 6.86
CA GLY A 141 10.43 -4.54 8.22
C GLY A 141 9.10 -5.27 8.35
N GLU A 142 8.72 -5.64 9.57
CA GLU A 142 7.66 -6.61 9.83
C GLU A 142 6.28 -5.97 10.00
N VAL A 143 5.24 -6.66 9.52
CA VAL A 143 3.84 -6.39 9.89
C VAL A 143 3.63 -6.78 11.36
N LEU A 144 2.92 -5.94 12.10
CA LEU A 144 2.56 -6.13 13.49
C LEU A 144 1.05 -6.32 13.61
N GLN A 145 0.59 -6.86 14.74
CA GLN A 145 -0.84 -6.93 15.02
C GLN A 145 -1.45 -5.51 15.01
N ALA A 146 -2.40 -5.27 14.13
CA ALA A 146 -3.16 -4.01 14.10
C ALA A 146 -3.99 -3.84 15.38
N GLN A 147 -4.45 -2.62 15.63
CA GLN A 147 -5.36 -2.37 16.75
C GLN A 147 -6.69 -3.09 16.53
N GLY A 148 -7.09 -3.90 17.53
CA GLY A 148 -8.28 -4.73 17.50
C GLY A 148 -9.56 -4.02 17.07
N ARG A 149 -10.41 -4.76 16.33
CA ARG A 149 -11.77 -4.37 15.94
C ARG A 149 -12.56 -3.76 17.08
N LYS A 150 -13.35 -2.74 16.76
CA LYS A 150 -14.30 -2.15 17.72
C LYS A 150 -15.34 -3.20 18.13
N GLU A 151 -15.72 -3.21 19.41
CA GLU A 151 -16.71 -4.17 19.93
C GLU A 151 -18.11 -3.95 19.32
N ARG A 152 -18.47 -2.69 19.04
CA ARG A 152 -19.77 -2.33 18.48
C ARG A 152 -19.71 -2.35 16.96
N HIS A 153 -20.72 -2.97 16.36
CA HIS A 153 -20.89 -3.08 14.91
C HIS A 153 -22.23 -2.45 14.51
N ILE A 154 -22.23 -1.73 13.38
CA ILE A 154 -23.42 -1.11 12.78
C ILE A 154 -23.38 -1.47 11.29
N GLU A 155 -24.52 -1.89 10.73
CA GLU A 155 -24.68 -2.12 9.29
C GLU A 155 -25.61 -1.06 8.71
N PHE A 156 -25.18 -0.43 7.61
CA PHE A 156 -25.99 0.51 6.84
C PHE A 156 -26.43 -0.16 5.55
N ILE A 157 -27.73 -0.07 5.25
CA ILE A 157 -28.34 -0.53 4.00
C ILE A 157 -29.08 0.66 3.42
N GLY A 158 -28.75 1.05 2.20
CA GLY A 158 -29.36 2.19 1.55
C GLY A 158 -29.00 2.27 0.08
N ASP A 159 -29.13 3.47 -0.46
CA ASP A 159 -28.88 3.82 -1.86
C ASP A 159 -27.68 4.78 -1.95
N SER A 160 -27.65 5.63 -2.98
CA SER A 160 -26.57 6.58 -3.26
C SER A 160 -26.28 7.54 -2.10
N TYR A 161 -27.25 7.82 -1.21
CA TYR A 161 -27.00 8.63 -0.01
C TYR A 161 -26.06 7.92 0.97
N THR A 162 -26.19 6.61 1.12
CA THR A 162 -25.30 5.80 1.97
C THR A 162 -23.94 5.59 1.30
N CYS A 163 -23.89 5.55 -0.03
CA CYS A 163 -22.64 5.44 -0.79
C CYS A 163 -21.78 6.72 -0.74
N GLY A 164 -22.36 7.86 -0.33
CA GLY A 164 -21.66 9.15 -0.35
C GLY A 164 -21.56 9.78 -1.74
N TYR A 165 -22.51 9.45 -2.63
CA TYR A 165 -22.54 9.92 -4.01
C TYR A 165 -22.51 11.46 -4.10
N GLY A 166 -21.48 12.00 -4.77
CA GLY A 166 -21.35 13.44 -5.02
C GLY A 166 -21.16 14.30 -3.77
N THR A 167 -20.85 13.71 -2.61
CA THR A 167 -20.70 14.43 -1.33
C THR A 167 -19.69 15.57 -1.39
N GLU A 168 -18.66 15.43 -2.24
CA GLU A 168 -17.63 16.45 -2.41
C GLU A 168 -17.85 17.36 -3.64
N SER A 169 -18.98 17.26 -4.33
CA SER A 169 -19.35 18.25 -5.36
C SER A 169 -19.84 19.55 -4.71
N GLY A 170 -19.40 20.67 -5.29
CA GLY A 170 -19.83 22.01 -4.86
C GLY A 170 -21.10 22.53 -5.55
N ASP A 171 -21.58 21.85 -6.61
CA ASP A 171 -22.75 22.28 -7.40
C ASP A 171 -23.70 21.11 -7.67
N LYS A 172 -24.98 21.28 -7.32
CA LYS A 172 -26.03 20.28 -7.55
C LYS A 172 -26.25 19.90 -9.02
N ASN A 173 -25.76 20.69 -9.96
CA ASN A 173 -25.90 20.45 -11.39
C ASN A 173 -24.68 19.74 -11.99
N ASP A 174 -23.62 19.51 -11.21
CA ASP A 174 -22.46 18.75 -11.69
C ASP A 174 -22.87 17.32 -12.05
N PRO A 175 -22.33 16.75 -13.13
CA PRO A 175 -22.46 15.33 -13.38
C PRO A 175 -21.69 14.56 -12.30
N PHE A 176 -22.09 13.31 -12.10
CA PHE A 176 -21.35 12.45 -11.19
C PHE A 176 -19.94 12.16 -11.67
N LEU A 177 -19.00 12.29 -10.74
CA LEU A 177 -17.62 11.86 -10.87
C LEU A 177 -17.30 10.96 -9.67
N ALA A 178 -16.72 9.78 -9.92
CA ALA A 178 -16.33 8.85 -8.86
C ALA A 178 -15.37 9.46 -7.83
N GLU A 179 -14.57 10.46 -8.23
CA GLU A 179 -13.70 11.22 -7.32
C GLU A 179 -14.48 11.97 -6.24
N THR A 180 -15.68 12.46 -6.55
CA THR A 180 -16.54 13.22 -5.64
C THR A 180 -17.36 12.33 -4.69
N GLU A 181 -17.27 11.00 -4.85
CA GLU A 181 -17.87 10.03 -3.94
C GLU A 181 -16.98 9.83 -2.71
N ASN A 182 -17.55 10.02 -1.51
CA ASN A 182 -16.86 9.83 -0.23
C ASN A 182 -17.87 9.40 0.86
N CYS A 183 -17.78 8.15 1.28
CA CYS A 183 -18.69 7.52 2.25
C CYS A 183 -18.24 7.66 3.72
#